data_AF-A0A1Y4GUH0-F1
#
_entry.id   AF-A0A1Y4GUH0-F1
#
_cell.length_a   1.000
_cell.length_b   1.000
_cell.length_c   1.000
_cell.angle_alpha   90.00
_cell.angle_beta   90.00
_cell.angle_gamma   90.00
#
_symmetry.space_group_name_H-M   'P 1'
#
loop_
_entity.id
_entity.type
_entity.pdbx_description
1 polymer ?
#
loop_
_entity_poly.entity_id
_entity_poly.type
_entity_poly.pdbx_seq_one_letter_code
_entity_poly.pdbx_strand_id
1 'polypeptide(L)'
;MAMNGSATDNISNLEFMQQLAGYIPGIIHRERNNRQYIYLYKMRDYWGAFDESAFLLCRLFKNTQTSILRVAEYPFPVIMVCISDDELQKYGEKHIFCRDYQDHKVIVGTKIVAEQYWTWYRMEIEDS
;
A
#
# COMPACT_ATOMS: atom_id res chain seq x y z
N MET A 1 -8.97 2.72 24.16
CA MET A 1 -10.10 3.66 24.34
C MET A 1 -9.50 5.06 24.32
N ALA A 2 -9.77 5.95 23.36
CA ALA A 2 -10.91 6.10 22.47
C ALA A 2 -10.49 6.26 21.00
N MET A 3 -11.24 5.65 20.09
CA MET A 3 -11.28 6.06 18.69
C MET A 3 -12.16 7.31 18.61
N ASN A 4 -11.57 8.50 18.60
CA ASN A 4 -12.25 9.71 18.17
C ASN A 4 -11.88 9.95 16.70
N GLY A 5 -12.45 9.15 15.80
CA GLY A 5 -12.42 9.45 14.37
C GLY A 5 -13.31 10.67 14.13
N SER A 6 -12.69 11.83 13.95
CA SER A 6 -13.42 13.08 13.69
C SER A 6 -14.11 12.99 12.31
N ALA A 7 -15.25 13.65 12.14
CA ALA A 7 -15.94 13.72 10.85
C ALA A 7 -15.04 14.26 9.73
N THR A 8 -14.07 15.12 10.09
CA THR A 8 -12.99 15.62 9.23
C THR A 8 -12.02 14.53 8.77
N ASP A 9 -11.66 13.55 9.62
CA ASP A 9 -10.81 12.42 9.19
C ASP A 9 -11.53 11.52 8.19
N ASN A 10 -12.83 11.33 8.36
CA ASN A 10 -13.64 10.55 7.40
C ASN A 10 -13.80 11.27 6.06
N ILE A 11 -13.99 12.60 6.05
CA ILE A 11 -14.10 13.40 4.82
C ILE A 11 -12.75 13.46 4.09
N SER A 12 -11.64 13.71 4.80
CA SER A 12 -10.30 13.70 4.21
C SER A 12 -9.88 12.32 3.71
N ASN A 13 -10.27 11.25 4.40
CA ASN A 13 -10.07 9.88 3.92
C ASN A 13 -10.88 9.63 2.66
N LEU A 14 -12.13 10.10 2.59
CA LEU A 14 -12.98 9.91 1.40
C LEU A 14 -12.46 10.69 0.18
N GLU A 15 -12.07 11.96 0.35
CA GLU A 15 -11.48 12.78 -0.73
C GLU A 15 -10.14 12.19 -1.22
N PHE A 16 -9.33 11.69 -0.30
CA PHE A 16 -8.08 11.01 -0.62
C PHE A 16 -8.31 9.69 -1.39
N MET A 17 -9.28 8.88 -0.95
CA MET A 17 -9.67 7.65 -1.65
C MET A 17 -10.24 7.97 -3.04
N GLN A 18 -10.97 9.09 -3.21
CA GLN A 18 -11.44 9.56 -4.51
C GLN A 18 -10.29 10.03 -5.42
N GLN A 19 -9.29 10.73 -4.86
CA GLN A 19 -8.10 11.12 -5.61
C GLN A 19 -7.29 9.89 -6.04
N LEU A 20 -7.08 8.93 -5.13
CA LEU A 20 -6.42 7.66 -5.44
C LEU A 20 -7.17 6.87 -6.51
N ALA A 21 -8.51 6.84 -6.48
CA ALA A 21 -9.31 6.12 -7.46
C ALA A 21 -8.96 6.50 -8.90
N GLY A 22 -8.63 7.77 -9.17
CA GLY A 22 -8.16 8.23 -10.49
C GLY A 22 -6.77 7.70 -10.89
N TYR A 23 -5.92 7.35 -9.92
CA TYR A 23 -4.58 6.80 -10.15
C TYR A 23 -4.54 5.27 -10.14
N ILE A 24 -5.56 4.61 -9.57
CA ILE A 24 -5.64 3.16 -9.45
C ILE A 24 -5.37 2.41 -10.77
N PRO A 25 -5.92 2.81 -11.94
CA PRO A 25 -5.62 2.10 -13.19
C PRO A 25 -4.12 2.09 -13.53
N GLY A 26 -3.41 3.19 -13.29
CA GLY A 26 -1.96 3.28 -13.50
C GLY A 26 -1.17 2.48 -12.46
N ILE A 27 -1.66 2.42 -11.23
CA ILE A 27 -1.10 1.59 -10.15
C ILE A 27 -1.24 0.10 -10.49
N ILE A 28 -2.45 -0.37 -10.83
CA ILE A 28 -2.72 -1.76 -11.21
C ILE A 28 -1.82 -2.18 -12.37
N HIS A 29 -1.69 -1.33 -13.40
CA HIS A 29 -0.84 -1.63 -14.54
C HIS A 29 0.62 -1.83 -14.13
N ARG A 30 1.12 -1.03 -13.19
CA ARG A 30 2.48 -1.13 -12.65
C ARG A 30 2.66 -2.41 -11.81
N GLU A 31 1.70 -2.73 -10.96
CA GLU A 31 1.82 -3.86 -10.02
C GLU A 31 1.75 -5.23 -10.70
N ARG A 32 1.07 -5.36 -11.85
CA ARG A 32 0.84 -6.63 -12.54
C ARG A 32 2.10 -7.47 -12.84
N ASN A 33 3.28 -6.85 -12.89
CA ASN A 33 4.56 -7.54 -13.09
C ASN A 33 5.63 -7.11 -12.08
N ASN A 34 5.23 -6.48 -10.97
CA ASN A 34 6.14 -5.89 -10.01
C ASN A 34 6.62 -6.90 -8.96
N ARG A 35 7.62 -7.68 -9.31
CA ARG A 35 8.07 -8.79 -8.44
C ARG A 35 9.15 -8.42 -7.43
N GLN A 36 9.55 -7.16 -7.35
CA GLN A 36 10.77 -6.78 -6.62
C GLN A 36 10.75 -5.37 -6.04
N TYR A 37 9.95 -4.44 -6.56
CA TYR A 37 9.95 -3.07 -6.05
C TYR A 37 8.74 -2.86 -5.15
N ILE A 38 8.88 -1.99 -4.16
CA ILE A 38 7.78 -1.55 -3.31
C ILE A 38 7.54 -0.09 -3.66
N TYR A 39 6.45 0.18 -4.37
CA TYR A 39 6.01 1.53 -4.68
C TYR A 39 5.16 2.08 -3.53
N LEU A 40 5.65 3.15 -2.91
CA LEU A 40 5.03 3.80 -1.77
C LEU A 40 4.46 5.15 -2.18
N TYR A 41 3.21 5.38 -1.79
CA TYR A 41 2.47 6.62 -2.05
C TYR A 41 2.15 7.30 -0.72
N LYS A 42 2.46 8.59 -0.60
CA LYS A 42 2.22 9.35 0.64
C LYS A 42 0.73 9.60 0.84
N MET A 43 0.25 9.34 2.05
CA MET A 43 -1.14 9.44 2.45
C MET A 43 -1.21 10.10 3.83
N ARG A 44 -1.15 11.44 3.87
CA ARG A 44 -1.02 12.22 5.12
C ARG A 44 0.16 11.68 5.97
N ASP A 45 -0.14 11.00 7.08
CA ASP A 45 0.85 10.48 8.03
C ASP A 45 1.21 9.00 7.78
N TYR A 46 0.78 8.45 6.63
CA TYR A 46 0.99 7.07 6.23
C TYR A 46 1.61 6.97 4.83
N TRP A 47 2.14 5.78 4.53
CA TRP A 47 2.59 5.39 3.20
C TRP A 47 1.89 4.11 2.79
N GLY A 48 1.26 4.14 1.61
CA GLY A 48 0.50 3.03 1.05
C GLY A 48 1.24 2.33 -0.08
N ALA A 49 1.11 1.01 -0.13
CA ALA A 49 1.49 0.16 -1.24
C ALA A 49 0.28 -0.66 -1.70
N PHE A 50 0.28 -1.10 -2.96
CA PHE A 50 -0.82 -1.84 -3.57
C PHE A 50 -0.35 -3.20 -4.09
N ASP A 51 -1.22 -4.21 -4.04
CA ASP A 51 -1.02 -5.56 -4.60
C ASP A 51 0.38 -6.18 -4.35
N GLU A 52 1.21 -6.41 -5.38
CA GLU A 52 2.52 -7.06 -5.19
C GLU A 52 3.43 -6.21 -4.28
N SER A 53 3.42 -4.87 -4.42
CA SER A 53 4.08 -3.96 -3.47
C SER A 53 3.51 -4.09 -2.06
N ALA A 54 2.19 -4.25 -1.91
CA ALA A 54 1.54 -4.41 -0.60
C ALA A 54 1.99 -5.70 0.10
N PHE A 55 2.05 -6.81 -0.64
CA PHE A 55 2.58 -8.08 -0.14
C PHE A 55 4.04 -7.96 0.31
N LEU A 56 4.88 -7.34 -0.52
CA LEU A 56 6.28 -7.09 -0.18
C LEU A 56 6.40 -6.20 1.07
N LEU A 57 5.53 -5.20 1.21
CA LEU A 57 5.50 -4.30 2.35
C LEU A 57 5.14 -5.02 3.66
N CYS A 58 4.09 -5.86 3.66
CA CYS A 58 3.72 -6.72 4.80
C CYS A 58 4.84 -7.67 5.23
N ARG A 59 5.69 -8.10 4.30
CA ARG A 59 6.86 -8.94 4.63
C ARG A 59 8.03 -8.14 5.18
N LEU A 60 8.13 -6.87 4.80
CA LEU A 60 9.22 -5.99 5.21
C LEU A 60 8.96 -5.33 6.57
N PHE A 61 7.72 -4.96 6.85
CA PHE A 61 7.30 -4.30 8.09
C PHE A 61 6.34 -5.17 8.88
N LYS A 62 6.47 -5.17 10.21
CA LYS A 62 5.60 -5.94 11.11
C LYS A 62 4.32 -5.20 11.47
N ASN A 63 4.37 -3.87 11.52
CA ASN A 63 3.26 -3.03 11.93
C ASN A 63 2.61 -2.40 10.69
N THR A 64 1.74 -3.18 10.03
CA THR A 64 1.06 -2.80 8.81
C THR A 64 -0.45 -2.80 8.99
N GLN A 65 -1.14 -1.94 8.24
CA GLN A 65 -2.60 -1.93 8.17
C GLN A 65 -3.05 -2.31 6.76
N THR A 66 -3.84 -3.38 6.64
CA THR A 66 -4.40 -3.84 5.37
C THR A 66 -5.78 -3.22 5.13
N SER A 67 -6.10 -2.91 3.88
CA SER A 67 -7.42 -2.45 3.43
C SER A 67 -7.73 -2.99 2.04
N ILE A 68 -8.97 -3.40 1.81
CA ILE A 68 -9.41 -3.97 0.53
C ILE A 68 -10.29 -2.97 -0.19
N LEU A 69 -9.89 -2.62 -1.41
CA LEU A 69 -10.52 -1.58 -2.21
C LEU A 69 -11.30 -2.21 -3.36
N ARG A 70 -12.57 -1.84 -3.51
CA ARG A 70 -13.40 -2.21 -4.66
C ARG A 70 -13.52 -1.01 -5.58
N VAL A 71 -12.97 -1.14 -6.78
CA VAL A 71 -12.86 -0.06 -7.75
C VAL A 71 -13.87 -0.34 -8.85
N ALA A 72 -14.77 0.60 -9.14
CA ALA A 72 -15.90 0.37 -10.03
C ALA A 72 -15.51 -0.14 -11.43
N GLU A 73 -14.37 0.32 -11.95
CA GLU A 73 -13.86 -0.03 -13.29
C GLU A 73 -12.92 -1.24 -13.30
N TYR A 74 -12.69 -1.89 -12.16
CA TYR A 74 -11.78 -3.04 -12.06
C TYR A 74 -12.47 -4.25 -11.40
N PRO A 75 -12.52 -5.41 -12.07
CA PRO A 75 -13.36 -6.53 -11.64
C PRO A 75 -12.83 -7.29 -10.41
N PHE A 76 -11.60 -7.01 -9.97
CA PHE A 76 -10.98 -7.66 -8.82
C PHE A 76 -10.76 -6.65 -7.69
N PRO A 77 -10.87 -7.05 -6.42
CA PRO A 77 -10.42 -6.21 -5.33
C PRO A 77 -8.94 -5.83 -5.47
N VAL A 78 -8.58 -4.65 -4.99
CA VAL A 78 -7.18 -4.22 -4.88
C VAL A 78 -6.83 -4.19 -3.40
N ILE A 79 -5.73 -4.85 -3.02
CA ILE A 79 -5.27 -4.82 -1.63
C ILE A 79 -4.32 -3.63 -1.46
N MET A 80 -4.57 -2.82 -0.45
CA MET A 80 -3.69 -1.75 -0.01
C MET A 80 -3.13 -2.09 1.37
N VAL A 81 -1.82 -1.88 1.55
CA VAL A 81 -1.15 -2.02 2.84
C VAL A 81 -0.46 -0.71 3.18
N CYS A 82 -0.63 -0.28 4.43
CA CYS A 82 -0.12 0.98 4.93
C CYS A 82 0.88 0.78 6.07
N ILE A 83 1.90 1.65 6.13
CA ILE A 83 2.76 1.87 7.30
C ILE A 83 2.73 3.33 7.70
N SER A 84 3.08 3.65 8.95
CA SER A 84 3.22 5.05 9.38
C SER A 84 4.47 5.71 8.80
N ASP A 85 4.45 7.04 8.74
CA ASP A 85 5.62 7.83 8.37
C ASP A 85 6.83 7.52 9.28
N ASP A 86 6.59 7.37 10.58
CA ASP A 86 7.63 7.02 11.57
C ASP A 86 8.31 5.69 11.27
N GLU A 87 7.54 4.65 10.89
CA GLU A 87 8.10 3.34 10.54
C GLU A 87 8.98 3.45 9.29
N LEU A 88 8.53 4.20 8.28
CA LEU A 88 9.31 4.41 7.06
C LEU A 88 10.55 5.27 7.30
N GLN A 89 10.46 6.28 8.17
CA GLN A 89 11.59 7.13 8.53
C GLN A 89 12.67 6.31 9.25
N LYS A 90 12.30 5.52 10.27
CA LYS A 90 13.22 4.59 10.95
C LYS A 90 13.85 3.58 10.01
N TYR A 91 13.11 3.13 9.00
CA TYR A 91 13.64 2.26 7.95
C TYR A 91 14.69 3.00 7.12
N GLY A 92 14.39 4.23 6.69
CA GLY A 92 15.28 5.10 5.91
C GLY A 92 16.57 5.51 6.63
N GLU A 93 16.57 5.57 7.96
CA GLU A 93 17.79 5.78 8.76
C GLU A 93 18.85 4.69 8.53
N LYS A 94 18.42 3.49 8.10
CA LYS A 94 19.27 2.31 7.96
C LYS A 94 19.36 1.78 6.53
N HIS A 95 18.57 2.32 5.60
CA HIS A 95 18.43 1.79 4.24
C HIS A 95 18.32 2.91 3.21
N ILE A 96 18.77 2.62 1.99
CA ILE A 96 18.72 3.56 0.87
C ILE A 96 17.49 3.26 0.00
N PHE A 97 16.71 4.30 -0.30
CA PHE A 97 15.60 4.23 -1.25
C PHE A 97 16.11 4.31 -2.69
N CYS A 98 15.50 3.56 -3.60
CA CYS A 98 15.78 3.69 -5.04
C CYS A 98 15.27 5.01 -5.60
N ARG A 99 14.17 5.51 -5.04
CA ARG A 99 13.59 6.83 -5.32
C ARG A 99 13.03 7.37 -4.02
N ASP A 100 13.33 8.62 -3.74
CA ASP A 100 13.00 9.27 -2.48
C ASP A 100 12.34 10.63 -2.72
N TYR A 101 11.13 10.63 -3.27
CA TYR A 101 10.35 11.86 -3.45
C TYR A 101 9.42 12.09 -2.24
N GLN A 102 8.92 13.32 -2.13
CA GLN A 102 8.07 13.76 -1.01
C GLN A 102 6.74 12.99 -0.95
N ASP A 103 6.17 12.69 -2.11
CA ASP A 103 4.87 12.04 -2.28
C ASP A 103 4.97 10.58 -2.77
N HIS A 104 6.16 10.17 -3.21
CA HIS A 104 6.39 8.87 -3.82
C HIS A 104 7.79 8.32 -3.50
N LYS A 105 7.84 7.11 -2.93
CA LYS A 105 9.12 6.43 -2.64
C LYS A 105 9.15 5.03 -3.25
N VAL A 106 10.35 4.52 -3.50
CA VAL A 106 10.57 3.16 -4.01
C VAL A 106 11.64 2.45 -3.21
N ILE A 107 11.30 1.29 -2.67
CA ILE A 107 12.23 0.37 -1.98
C ILE A 107 12.47 -0.85 -2.87
N VAL A 108 13.67 -1.44 -2.82
CA VAL A 108 13.89 -2.80 -3.35
C VAL A 108 13.46 -3.81 -2.30
N GLY A 109 12.38 -4.53 -2.58
CA GLY A 109 11.95 -5.69 -1.82
C GLY A 109 12.70 -6.97 -2.22
N THR A 110 12.47 -8.02 -1.44
CA THR A 110 12.93 -9.37 -1.79
C THR A 110 12.14 -9.87 -2.98
N LYS A 111 12.82 -10.33 -4.03
CA LYS A 111 12.14 -10.85 -5.23
C LYS A 111 11.19 -12.00 -4.88
N ILE A 112 9.95 -11.90 -5.35
CA ILE A 112 8.90 -12.90 -5.11
C ILE A 112 8.59 -13.73 -6.36
N VAL A 113 8.01 -14.90 -6.11
CA VAL A 113 7.31 -15.69 -7.14
C VAL A 113 5.81 -15.41 -7.04
N ALA A 114 5.14 -15.37 -8.20
CA ALA A 114 3.73 -14.98 -8.28
C ALA A 114 2.80 -15.82 -7.38
N GLU A 115 3.10 -17.11 -7.20
CA GLU A 115 2.30 -18.01 -6.36
C GLU A 115 2.28 -17.59 -4.87
N GLN A 116 3.38 -17.04 -4.36
CA GLN A 116 3.43 -16.52 -2.99
C GLN A 116 2.47 -15.35 -2.81
N TYR A 117 2.47 -14.42 -3.78
CA TYR A 117 1.53 -13.31 -3.80
C TYR A 117 0.08 -13.80 -3.91
N TRP A 118 -0.23 -14.70 -4.84
CA TRP A 118 -1.60 -15.19 -5.01
C TRP A 118 -2.14 -15.97 -3.81
N THR A 119 -1.27 -16.73 -3.13
CA THR A 119 -1.64 -17.41 -1.88
C THR A 119 -2.02 -16.39 -0.82
N TRP A 120 -1.17 -15.38 -0.59
CA TRP A 120 -1.45 -14.31 0.36
C TRP A 120 -2.70 -13.51 -0.01
N TYR A 121 -2.83 -13.12 -1.29
CA TYR A 121 -3.97 -12.35 -1.77
C TYR A 121 -5.31 -13.05 -1.50
N ARG A 122 -5.39 -14.37 -1.74
CA ARG A 122 -6.62 -15.12 -1.46
C ARG A 122 -6.95 -15.15 0.03
N MET A 123 -5.93 -15.34 0.89
CA MET A 123 -6.13 -15.32 2.34
C MET A 123 -6.69 -13.98 2.82
N GLU A 124 -6.10 -12.86 2.38
CA GLU A 124 -6.57 -11.53 2.78
C GLU A 124 -8.00 -11.25 2.30
N ILE A 125 -8.39 -11.73 1.11
CA ILE A 125 -9.76 -11.58 0.59
C ILE A 125 -10.76 -12.51 1.29
N GLU A 126 -10.35 -13.70 1.71
CA GLU A 126 -11.20 -14.64 2.44
C GLU A 126 -11.43 -14.21 3.89
N ASP A 127 -10.44 -13.56 4.52
CA ASP A 127 -10.49 -13.08 5.90
C ASP A 127 -11.21 -11.71 6.07
N SER A 128 -11.66 -11.07 4.98
CA SER A 128 -12.22 -9.70 4.97
C SER A 128 -13.75 -9.58 5.08
#